data_AF-E3T302-F1
#
_entry.id   AF-E3T302-F1
#
_cell.length_a   1.000
_cell.length_b   1.000
_cell.length_c   1.000
_cell.angle_alpha   90.00
_cell.angle_beta   90.00
_cell.angle_gamma   90.00
#
_symmetry.space_group_name_H-M   'P 1'
#
loop_
_entity.id
_entity.type
_entity.pdbx_description
1 polymer ?
#
loop_
_entity_poly.entity_id
_entity_poly.type
_entity_poly.pdbx_seq_one_letter_code
_entity_poly.pdbx_strand_id
1 'polypeptide(L)'
;MNIIIDSRETVILAILVLFLGKHLARKIKFLSKYNIPEPVSGGIIASLLFASIYFIFNVTVNFDLSERDALLVVFFTCIGLSSQFSTLLQGGKPLVILLVCSGLMLPDTSLREINYPPR
;
A
#
# COMPACT_ATOMS: atom_id res chain seq x y z
N MET A 1 -24.74 -0.24 10.09
CA MET A 1 -24.49 -1.70 10.29
C MET A 1 -23.00 -1.95 10.09
N ASN A 2 -22.34 -2.71 10.97
CA ASN A 2 -20.91 -3.00 10.85
C ASN A 2 -20.70 -4.45 10.41
N ILE A 3 -20.06 -4.66 9.26
CA ILE A 3 -19.76 -5.99 8.73
C ILE A 3 -18.24 -6.18 8.83
N ILE A 4 -17.83 -7.20 9.59
CA ILE A 4 -16.42 -7.56 9.76
C ILE A 4 -16.11 -8.67 8.76
N ILE A 5 -15.10 -8.45 7.94
CA ILE A 5 -14.61 -9.41 6.95
C ILE A 5 -13.34 -10.04 7.50
N ASP A 6 -13.37 -11.36 7.64
CA ASP A 6 -12.25 -12.17 8.14
C ASP A 6 -11.02 -12.08 7.20
N SER A 7 -9.83 -12.43 7.68
CA SER A 7 -8.58 -12.24 6.95
C SER A 7 -8.58 -12.99 5.60
N ARG A 8 -9.12 -14.22 5.57
CA ARG A 8 -9.23 -15.02 4.33
C ARG A 8 -10.13 -14.35 3.29
N GLU A 9 -11.30 -13.88 3.71
CA GLU A 9 -12.27 -13.24 2.82
C GLU A 9 -11.74 -11.90 2.30
N THR A 10 -10.99 -11.18 3.14
CA THR A 10 -10.32 -9.94 2.74
C THR A 10 -9.29 -10.17 1.64
N VAL A 11 -8.47 -11.22 1.73
CA VAL A 11 -7.50 -11.57 0.68
C VAL A 11 -8.20 -11.99 -0.61
N ILE A 12 -9.28 -12.78 -0.53
CA ILE A 12 -10.07 -13.17 -1.71
C ILE A 12 -10.63 -11.91 -2.40
N LEU A 13 -11.22 -10.99 -1.64
CA LEU A 13 -11.70 -9.72 -2.16
C LEU A 13 -10.57 -8.88 -2.76
N ALA A 14 -9.41 -8.82 -2.11
CA ALA A 14 -8.25 -8.10 -2.63
C ALA A 14 -7.78 -8.66 -3.98
N ILE A 15 -7.78 -9.99 -4.16
CA ILE A 15 -7.47 -10.64 -5.44
C ILE A 15 -8.51 -10.29 -6.50
N LEU A 16 -9.82 -10.32 -6.17
CA LEU A 16 -10.87 -9.92 -7.10
C LEU A 16 -10.71 -8.46 -7.55
N VAL A 17 -10.43 -7.56 -6.59
CA VAL A 17 -10.17 -6.14 -6.85
C VAL A 17 -8.91 -5.96 -7.71
N LEU A 18 -7.86 -6.76 -7.50
CA LEU A 18 -6.66 -6.76 -8.33
C LEU A 18 -6.97 -7.13 -9.78
N PHE A 19 -7.75 -8.19 -10.01
CA PHE A 19 -8.19 -8.59 -11.35
C PHE A 19 -9.03 -7.50 -12.03
N LEU A 20 -9.89 -6.85 -11.26
CA LEU A 20 -10.69 -5.72 -11.73
C LEU A 20 -9.79 -4.53 -12.14
N GLY A 21 -8.81 -4.20 -11.31
CA GLY A 21 -7.78 -3.19 -11.60
C GLY A 21 -6.98 -3.51 -12.86
N LYS A 22 -6.58 -4.77 -13.05
CA LYS A 22 -5.89 -5.26 -14.25
C LYS A 22 -6.77 -5.16 -15.51
N HIS A 23 -8.07 -5.42 -15.39
CA HIS A 23 -8.99 -5.23 -16.50
C HIS A 23 -9.12 -3.75 -16.87
N LEU A 24 -9.20 -2.88 -15.87
CA LEU A 24 -9.34 -1.44 -16.06
C LEU A 24 -8.08 -0.79 -16.63
N ALA A 25 -6.91 -1.14 -16.10
CA ALA A 25 -5.62 -0.62 -16.57
C ALA A 25 -5.38 -0.92 -18.05
N ARG A 26 -5.91 -2.05 -18.56
CA ARG A 26 -5.89 -2.39 -20.00
C ARG A 26 -6.86 -1.56 -20.85
N LYS A 27 -8.00 -1.13 -20.31
CA LYS A 27 -8.98 -0.31 -21.03
C LYS A 27 -8.65 1.18 -21.00
N ILE A 28 -8.16 1.69 -19.88
CA ILE A 28 -7.92 3.12 -19.68
C ILE A 28 -6.46 3.44 -19.97
N LYS A 29 -6.20 4.04 -21.14
CA LYS A 29 -4.84 4.46 -21.56
C LYS A 29 -4.15 5.41 -20.57
N PHE A 30 -4.90 6.18 -19.78
CA PHE A 30 -4.34 7.06 -18.74
C PHE A 30 -3.61 6.26 -17.65
N LEU A 31 -4.24 5.20 -17.10
CA LEU A 31 -3.62 4.36 -16.06
C LEU A 31 -2.34 3.68 -16.56
N SER A 32 -2.39 3.16 -17.79
CA SER A 32 -1.23 2.54 -18.43
C SER A 32 -0.12 3.56 -18.75
N LYS A 33 -0.47 4.79 -19.14
CA LYS A 33 0.51 5.85 -19.46
C LYS A 33 1.34 6.29 -18.26
N TYR A 34 0.77 6.27 -17.06
CA TYR A 34 1.45 6.65 -15.81
C TYR A 34 2.00 5.47 -15.01
N ASN A 35 1.99 4.25 -15.57
CA ASN A 35 2.42 3.01 -14.90
C ASN A 35 1.81 2.85 -13.49
N ILE A 36 0.55 3.25 -13.31
CA ILE A 36 -0.12 3.08 -12.03
C ILE A 36 -0.31 1.57 -11.80
N PRO A 37 0.17 1.01 -10.67
CA PRO A 37 0.01 -0.41 -10.39
C PRO A 37 -1.46 -0.85 -10.44
N GLU A 38 -1.71 -2.05 -10.96
CA GLU A 38 -3.04 -2.65 -11.03
C GLU A 38 -3.74 -2.74 -9.66
N PRO A 39 -3.05 -3.09 -8.54
CA PRO A 39 -3.67 -3.11 -7.21
C PRO A 39 -4.24 -1.75 -6.81
N VAL A 40 -3.52 -0.66 -7.10
CA VAL A 40 -3.94 0.70 -6.74
C VAL A 40 -5.13 1.13 -7.59
N SER A 41 -5.10 0.82 -8.88
CA SER A 41 -6.20 1.14 -9.81
C SER A 41 -7.50 0.44 -9.42
N GLY A 42 -7.43 -0.85 -9.08
CA GLY A 42 -8.58 -1.60 -8.56
C GLY A 42 -9.06 -1.05 -7.22
N GLY A 43 -8.13 -0.72 -6.33
CA GLY A 43 -8.41 -0.15 -5.02
C GLY A 43 -9.18 1.17 -5.08
N ILE A 44 -8.89 2.06 -6.06
CA ILE A 44 -9.63 3.32 -6.24
C ILE A 44 -11.09 3.06 -6.62
N ILE A 45 -11.37 2.07 -7.47
CA ILE A 45 -12.76 1.71 -7.79
C ILE A 45 -13.45 1.11 -6.57
N ALA A 46 -12.78 0.18 -5.89
CA ALA A 46 -13.33 -0.47 -4.72
C ALA A 46 -13.64 0.55 -3.61
N SER A 47 -12.74 1.50 -3.36
CA SER A 47 -12.95 2.55 -2.36
C SER A 47 -14.12 3.47 -2.73
N LEU A 48 -14.26 3.84 -4.01
CA LEU A 48 -15.41 4.62 -4.47
C LEU A 48 -16.73 3.86 -4.30
N LEU A 49 -16.72 2.56 -4.60
CA LEU A 49 -17.87 1.67 -4.44
C LEU A 49 -18.27 1.54 -2.96
N PHE A 50 -17.34 1.21 -2.07
CA PHE A 50 -17.62 1.09 -0.64
C PHE A 50 -17.99 2.44 0.00
N ALA A 51 -17.39 3.55 -0.45
CA ALA A 51 -17.79 4.89 -0.03
C ALA A 51 -19.24 5.22 -0.43
N SER A 52 -19.65 4.85 -1.64
CA SER A 52 -21.04 5.03 -2.09
C SER A 52 -22.01 4.18 -1.28
N ILE A 53 -21.66 2.93 -0.97
CA ILE A 53 -22.45 2.05 -0.09
C ILE A 53 -22.59 2.66 1.30
N TYR A 54 -21.50 3.18 1.87
CA TYR A 54 -21.54 3.83 3.17
C TYR A 54 -22.47 5.06 3.17
N PHE A 55 -22.41 5.90 2.13
CA PHE A 55 -23.23 7.10 2.04
C PHE A 55 -24.74 6.79 1.88
N ILE A 56 -25.09 5.77 1.10
CA ILE A 56 -26.50 5.45 0.80
C ILE A 56 -27.13 4.56 1.89
N PHE A 57 -26.41 3.55 2.37
CA PHE A 57 -26.95 2.51 3.26
C PHE A 57 -26.45 2.61 4.71
N ASN A 58 -25.49 3.51 5.00
CA ASN A 58 -24.87 3.63 6.32
C ASN A 58 -24.28 2.29 6.83
N VAL A 59 -23.73 1.52 5.89
CA VAL A 59 -23.06 0.24 6.16
C VAL A 59 -21.55 0.46 6.13
N THR A 60 -20.88 0.11 7.23
CA THR A 60 -19.42 0.14 7.34
C THR A 60 -18.89 -1.27 7.18
N VAL A 61 -17.98 -1.46 6.22
CA VAL A 61 -17.28 -2.73 6.01
C VAL A 61 -15.87 -2.59 6.59
N ASN A 62 -15.52 -3.46 7.53
CA ASN A 62 -14.20 -3.52 8.13
C ASN A 62 -13.43 -4.71 7.58
N PHE A 63 -12.24 -4.43 7.07
CA PHE A 63 -11.34 -5.42 6.49
C PHE A 63 -10.18 -5.65 7.45
N ASP A 64 -9.77 -6.90 7.59
CA ASP A 64 -8.56 -7.25 8.31
C ASP A 64 -7.31 -6.86 7.48
N LEU A 65 -6.39 -6.12 8.08
CA LEU A 65 -5.21 -5.58 7.41
C LEU A 65 -3.92 -6.35 7.73
N SER A 66 -3.95 -7.37 8.60
CA SER A 66 -2.74 -8.10 8.98
C SER A 66 -2.01 -8.75 7.79
N GLU A 67 -2.77 -9.30 6.84
CA GLU A 67 -2.21 -9.90 5.62
C GLU A 67 -1.56 -8.85 4.70
N ARG A 68 -2.10 -7.62 4.65
CA ARG A 68 -1.52 -6.52 3.88
C ARG A 68 -0.12 -6.20 4.39
N ASP A 69 0.05 -6.13 5.70
CA ASP A 69 1.31 -5.77 6.32
C ASP A 69 2.37 -6.86 6.11
N ALA A 70 1.98 -8.14 6.21
CA ALA A 70 2.86 -9.26 5.87
C ALA A 70 3.30 -9.22 4.38
N LEU A 71 2.36 -9.04 3.45
CA LEU A 71 2.65 -8.95 2.01
C LEU A 71 3.55 -7.74 1.68
N LEU A 72 3.38 -6.62 2.37
CA LEU A 72 4.17 -5.41 2.17
C LEU A 72 5.63 -5.62 2.64
N VAL A 73 5.85 -6.32 3.76
CA VAL A 73 7.20 -6.73 4.20
C VAL A 73 7.85 -7.63 3.17
N VAL A 74 7.14 -8.63 2.65
CA VAL A 74 7.64 -9.53 1.58
C VAL A 74 7.96 -8.73 0.32
N PHE A 75 7.07 -7.84 -0.11
CA PHE A 75 7.23 -6.99 -1.29
C PHE A 75 8.49 -6.12 -1.21
N PHE A 76 8.68 -5.40 -0.10
CA PHE A 76 9.87 -4.57 0.07
C PHE A 76 11.15 -5.39 0.22
N THR A 77 11.07 -6.57 0.84
CA THR A 77 12.20 -7.51 0.90
C THR A 77 12.59 -7.98 -0.50
N CYS A 78 11.62 -8.37 -1.33
CA CYS A 78 11.86 -8.81 -2.71
C CYS A 78 12.41 -7.67 -3.60
N ILE A 79 11.88 -6.45 -3.48
CA ILE A 79 12.41 -5.28 -4.21
C ILE A 79 13.84 -4.97 -3.76
N GLY A 80 14.09 -5.01 -2.45
CA GLY A 80 15.42 -4.81 -1.89
C GLY A 80 16.43 -5.83 -2.44
N LEU A 81 16.10 -7.12 -2.39
CA LEU A 81 16.94 -8.19 -2.94
C LEU A 81 17.10 -8.14 -4.46
N SER A 82 16.07 -7.71 -5.19
CA SER A 82 16.09 -7.60 -6.65
C SER A 82 16.82 -6.35 -7.13
N SER A 83 17.09 -5.39 -6.24
CA SER A 83 17.83 -4.19 -6.59
C SER A 83 19.30 -4.55 -6.87
N GLN A 84 19.80 -4.13 -8.03
CA GLN A 84 21.21 -4.32 -8.35
C GLN A 84 22.02 -3.31 -7.53
N PHE A 85 22.95 -3.79 -6.71
CA PHE A 85 23.88 -2.93 -5.95
C PHE A 85 24.59 -1.90 -6.86
N SER A 86 24.86 -2.26 -8.11
CA SER A 86 25.43 -1.36 -9.12
C SER A 86 24.53 -0.15 -9.44
N THR A 87 23.21 -0.34 -9.51
CA THR A 87 22.23 0.74 -9.75
C THR A 87 22.12 1.66 -8.52
N LEU A 88 22.21 1.08 -7.32
CA LEU A 88 22.23 1.86 -6.09
C LEU A 88 23.50 2.73 -6.00
N LEU A 89 24.67 2.19 -6.33
CA LEU A 89 25.93 2.94 -6.38
C LEU A 89 25.91 4.05 -7.44
N GLN A 90 25.27 3.83 -8.60
CA GLN A 90 25.08 4.87 -9.63
C GLN A 90 24.26 6.06 -9.16
N GLY A 91 23.38 5.88 -8.16
CA GLY A 91 22.63 6.96 -7.51
C GLY A 91 23.51 8.01 -6.84
N GLY A 92 24.75 7.68 -6.49
CA GLY A 92 25.83 8.62 -6.15
C GLY A 92 25.46 9.72 -5.14
N LYS A 93 25.86 10.96 -5.45
CA LYS A 93 25.62 12.14 -4.60
C LYS A 93 24.12 12.42 -4.35
N PRO A 94 23.23 12.38 -5.36
CA PRO A 94 21.78 12.54 -5.13
C PRO A 94 21.21 11.55 -4.10
N LEU A 95 21.64 10.28 -4.14
CA LEU A 95 21.18 9.26 -3.18
C LEU A 95 21.61 9.60 -1.75
N VAL A 96 22.86 10.02 -1.56
CA VAL A 96 23.38 10.41 -0.23
C VAL A 96 22.67 11.65 0.30
N ILE A 97 22.45 12.66 -0.55
CA ILE A 97 21.71 13.87 -0.17
C ILE A 97 20.28 13.52 0.24
N LEU A 98 19.58 12.68 -0.54
CA LEU A 98 18.25 12.22 -0.21
C LEU A 98 18.24 11.44 1.12
N LEU A 99 19.22 10.56 1.34
CA LEU A 99 19.33 9.76 2.56
C LEU A 99 19.55 10.64 3.79
N VAL A 100 20.45 11.62 3.70
CA VAL A 100 20.71 12.58 4.79
C VAL A 100 19.49 13.47 5.04
N CYS A 101 18.87 14.01 3.98
CA CYS A 101 17.64 14.79 4.11
C CYS A 101 16.52 13.96 4.74
N SER A 102 16.32 12.71 4.31
CA SER A 102 15.31 11.81 4.86
C SER A 102 15.60 11.47 6.32
N GLY A 103 16.85 11.16 6.66
CA GLY A 103 17.26 10.84 8.03
C GLY A 103 17.17 12.04 8.97
N LEU A 104 17.50 13.24 8.50
CA LEU A 104 17.35 14.49 9.26
C LEU A 104 15.89 14.92 9.40
N MET A 105 15.06 14.67 8.37
CA MET A 105 13.63 14.99 8.40
C MET A 105 12.83 14.07 9.32
N LEU A 106 13.36 12.90 9.68
CA LEU A 106 12.84 12.06 10.76
C LEU A 106 13.31 12.68 12.09
N PRO A 107 12.49 13.50 12.78
CA PRO A 107 12.84 13.95 14.11
C PRO A 107 12.74 12.71 15.02
N ASP A 108 13.51 12.65 16.11
CA ASP A 108 13.65 11.56 17.09
C ASP A 108 12.34 11.10 17.79
N THR A 109 11.27 10.89 17.05
CA THR A 109 9.93 10.51 17.50
C THR A 109 9.82 8.99 17.65
N SER A 110 10.57 8.22 16.86
CA SER A 110 10.59 6.76 16.90
C SER A 110 11.30 6.17 18.13
N LEU A 111 12.23 6.91 18.76
CA LEU A 111 12.93 6.47 19.97
C LEU A 111 12.17 6.79 21.27
N ARG A 112 11.08 7.56 21.19
CA ARG A 112 10.25 7.91 22.35
C ARG A 112 9.13 6.92 22.64
N GLU A 113 8.69 6.12 21.67
CA GLU A 113 7.64 5.10 21.89
C GLU A 113 8.13 3.85 22.65
N ILE A 114 9.43 3.60 22.71
CA ILE A 114 9.99 2.45 23.47
C ILE A 114 9.97 2.72 25.00
N ASN A 115 9.67 3.95 25.44
CA ASN A 115 9.75 4.38 26.84
C ASN A 115 8.39 4.84 27.42
N TYR A 116 7.27 4.35 26.89
CA TYR A 116 5.95 4.55 27.50
C TYR A 116 5.50 3.28 28.23
N PRO A 117 5.30 3.30 29.56
CA PRO A 117 4.66 2.17 30.24
C PRO A 117 3.19 2.09 29.82
N PRO A 118 2.63 0.87 29.69
CA PRO A 118 1.21 0.69 29.38
C PRO A 118 0.37 1.31 30.50
N ARG A 119 -0.60 2.14 30.13
CA ARG A 119 -1.67 2.62 31.03
C ARG A 119 -2.84 1.66 31.01
#